data_AF-A0A5C8S8M2-F1
#
_entry.id   AF-A0A5C8S8M2-F1
#
_cell.length_a   1.000
_cell.length_b   1.000
_cell.length_c   1.000
_cell.angle_alpha   90.00
_cell.angle_beta   90.00
_cell.angle_gamma   90.00
#
_symmetry.space_group_name_H-M   'P 1'
#
loop_
_entity.id
_entity.type
_entity.pdbx_description
1 polymer ?
#
loop_
_entity_poly.entity_id
_entity_poly.type
_entity_poly.pdbx_seq_one_letter_code
_entity_poly.pdbx_strand_id
1 'polypeptide(L)'
;MHESKPSTARFSADAFGETDFAKTDAHVIQADEYEDAPELTDAMMARADVHVGDVLVSRGQPVGPDAREAEAFRLPPAILVVEI
;
A
#
# COMPACT_ATOMS: atom_id res chain seq x y z
N MET A 1 2.40 -52.53 -19.46
CA MET A 1 1.55 -51.35 -19.70
C MET A 1 1.73 -50.42 -18.51
N HIS A 2 2.27 -49.22 -18.70
CA HIS A 2 2.42 -48.24 -17.62
C HIS A 2 1.35 -47.17 -17.80
N GLU A 3 0.43 -47.11 -16.84
CA GLU A 3 -0.61 -46.10 -16.79
C GLU A 3 0.01 -44.77 -16.36
N SER A 4 -0.13 -43.75 -17.22
CA SER A 4 0.35 -42.40 -16.93
C SER A 4 -0.74 -41.64 -16.17
N LYS A 5 -0.40 -41.13 -14.98
CA LYS A 5 -1.31 -40.28 -14.20
C LYS A 5 -1.63 -38.99 -14.96
N PRO A 6 -2.86 -38.47 -14.90
CA PRO A 6 -3.23 -37.28 -15.64
C PRO A 6 -2.42 -36.06 -15.15
N SER A 7 -1.87 -35.32 -16.13
CA SER A 7 -1.19 -34.05 -15.91
C SER A 7 -2.17 -33.04 -15.33
N THR A 8 -2.05 -32.74 -14.04
CA THR A 8 -2.81 -31.63 -13.43
C THR A 8 -2.49 -30.33 -14.17
N ALA A 9 -3.52 -29.56 -14.49
CA ALA A 9 -3.37 -28.27 -15.17
C ALA A 9 -2.49 -27.34 -14.33
N ARG A 10 -1.49 -26.70 -14.96
CA ARG A 10 -0.47 -25.90 -14.26
C ARG A 10 -1.00 -24.63 -13.58
N PHE A 11 -2.24 -24.22 -13.84
CA PHE A 11 -2.85 -23.03 -13.25
C PHE A 11 -4.38 -23.05 -13.45
N SER A 12 -5.16 -22.81 -12.40
CA SER A 12 -6.60 -22.55 -12.47
C SER A 12 -6.94 -21.34 -11.59
N ALA A 13 -7.92 -20.53 -12.01
CA ALA A 13 -8.35 -19.34 -11.29
C ALA A 13 -8.95 -19.68 -9.91
N ASP A 14 -9.58 -20.85 -9.80
CA ASP A 14 -10.20 -21.33 -8.56
C ASP A 14 -9.18 -21.87 -7.55
N ALA A 15 -7.95 -22.20 -7.97
CA ALA A 15 -6.90 -22.71 -7.09
C ALA A 15 -6.01 -21.60 -6.48
N PHE A 16 -6.28 -20.33 -6.80
CA PHE A 16 -5.49 -19.21 -6.29
C PHE A 16 -5.79 -19.00 -4.79
N GLY A 17 -4.91 -19.52 -3.93
CA GLY A 17 -5.05 -19.45 -2.48
C GLY A 17 -5.34 -20.79 -1.78
N GLU A 18 -5.59 -21.87 -2.52
CA GLU A 18 -5.75 -23.24 -1.97
C GLU A 18 -4.40 -23.91 -1.64
N THR A 19 -3.42 -23.14 -1.16
CA THR A 19 -2.12 -23.70 -0.77
C THR A 19 -2.18 -24.16 0.68
N ASP A 20 -1.83 -25.42 0.91
CA ASP A 20 -1.67 -25.97 2.26
C ASP A 20 -0.39 -25.39 2.92
N PHE A 21 -0.57 -24.35 3.71
CA PHE A 21 0.52 -23.67 4.44
C PHE A 21 1.16 -24.57 5.49
N ALA A 22 0.43 -25.52 6.09
CA ALA A 22 1.05 -26.45 7.04
C ALA A 22 2.11 -27.33 6.37
N LYS A 23 1.95 -27.59 5.06
CA LYS A 23 2.92 -28.31 4.24
C LYS A 23 4.00 -27.41 3.65
N THR A 24 3.64 -26.21 3.19
CA THR A 24 4.56 -25.32 2.45
C THR A 24 5.36 -24.39 3.35
N ASP A 25 4.78 -23.95 4.46
CA ASP A 25 5.39 -23.10 5.49
C ASP A 25 5.63 -23.91 6.78
N ALA A 26 6.19 -25.12 6.62
CA ALA A 26 6.50 -26.01 7.73
C ALA A 26 7.74 -25.57 8.54
N HIS A 27 8.44 -24.53 8.07
CA HIS A 27 9.69 -24.07 8.67
C HIS A 27 9.39 -23.23 9.91
N VAL A 28 9.94 -23.67 11.04
CA VAL A 28 9.86 -22.93 12.30
C VAL A 28 11.16 -22.17 12.49
N ILE A 29 11.09 -20.84 12.35
CA ILE A 29 12.25 -19.96 12.50
C ILE A 29 12.88 -20.16 13.88
N GLN A 30 14.16 -20.53 13.89
CA GLN A 30 14.98 -20.65 15.10
C GLN A 30 15.65 -19.32 15.46
N ALA A 31 16.12 -19.20 16.71
CA ALA A 31 16.75 -17.98 17.20
C ALA A 31 18.05 -17.63 16.46
N ASP A 32 18.85 -18.64 16.10
CA ASP A 32 20.12 -18.48 15.38
C ASP A 32 19.94 -17.93 13.96
N GLU A 33 18.78 -18.15 13.33
CA GLU A 33 18.48 -17.60 12.00
C GLU A 33 18.37 -16.07 12.02
N TYR A 34 18.13 -15.45 13.19
CA TYR A 34 18.12 -13.99 13.33
C TYR A 34 19.52 -13.39 13.44
N GLU A 35 20.55 -14.18 13.75
CA GLU A 35 21.93 -13.69 13.87
C GLU A 35 22.48 -13.22 12.52
N ASP A 36 21.97 -13.79 11.41
CA ASP A 36 22.35 -13.41 10.05
C ASP A 36 21.51 -12.23 9.50
N ALA A 37 20.53 -11.73 10.27
CA ALA A 37 19.68 -10.62 9.83
C ALA A 37 20.48 -9.30 9.78
N PRO A 38 20.26 -8.43 8.78
CA PRO A 38 20.95 -7.16 8.71
C PRO A 38 20.54 -6.24 9.86
N GLU A 39 21.50 -5.50 10.41
CA GLU A 39 21.22 -4.48 11.41
C GLU A 39 20.38 -3.33 10.81
N LEU A 40 19.43 -2.82 11.60
CA LEU A 40 18.67 -1.63 11.24
C LEU A 40 19.54 -0.38 11.43
N THR A 41 19.98 0.19 10.32
CA THR A 41 20.80 1.41 10.34
C THR A 41 19.97 2.68 10.35
N ASP A 42 20.55 3.78 10.85
CA ASP A 42 19.90 5.10 10.82
C ASP A 42 19.56 5.57 9.40
N ALA A 43 20.39 5.22 8.41
CA ALA A 43 20.12 5.52 7.00
C ALA A 43 18.88 4.80 6.48
N MET A 44 18.60 3.59 6.96
CA MET A 44 17.38 2.85 6.63
C MET A 44 16.16 3.48 7.30
N MET A 45 16.29 3.93 8.54
CA MET A 45 15.24 4.62 9.27
C MET A 45 14.91 5.98 8.63
N ALA A 46 15.93 6.73 8.18
CA ALA A 46 15.77 8.05 7.60
C ALA A 46 14.98 8.04 6.29
N ARG A 47 15.03 6.95 5.52
CA ARG A 47 14.27 6.78 4.26
C ARG A 47 12.95 6.03 4.44
N ALA A 48 12.65 5.53 5.63
CA ALA A 48 11.47 4.72 5.86
C ALA A 48 10.19 5.56 5.88
N ASP A 49 9.09 4.96 5.41
CA ASP A 49 7.76 5.53 5.51
C ASP A 49 7.21 5.35 6.93
N VAL A 50 6.64 6.42 7.50
CA VAL A 50 6.01 6.37 8.82
C VAL A 50 4.53 6.10 8.67
N HIS A 51 3.99 5.10 9.37
CA HIS A 51 2.58 4.75 9.35
C HIS A 51 1.96 4.82 10.76
N VAL A 52 0.67 5.16 10.83
CA VAL A 52 -0.16 5.03 12.04
C VAL A 52 -1.34 4.13 11.67
N GLY A 53 -1.32 2.88 12.16
CA GLY A 53 -2.20 1.83 11.62
C GLY A 53 -1.90 1.61 10.13
N ASP A 54 -2.94 1.55 9.31
CA ASP A 54 -2.82 1.40 7.86
C ASP A 54 -2.63 2.73 7.11
N VAL A 55 -2.52 3.85 7.84
CA VAL A 55 -2.44 5.19 7.25
C VAL A 55 -0.98 5.63 7.18
N LEU A 56 -0.48 5.84 5.96
CA LEU A 56 0.81 6.50 5.72
C LEU A 56 0.75 7.93 6.26
N VAL A 57 1.62 8.23 7.22
CA VAL A 57 1.88 9.59 7.71
C VAL A 57 2.72 10.31 6.66
N SER A 58 2.09 10.63 5.53
CA SER A 58 2.64 11.62 4.63
C SER A 58 2.57 12.97 5.36
N ARG A 59 3.71 13.64 5.52
CA ARG A 59 3.68 15.09 5.58
C ARG A 59 3.13 15.49 4.21
N GLY A 60 1.83 15.75 4.12
CA GLY A 60 1.14 15.98 2.85
C GLY A 60 1.78 17.09 2.02
N GLN A 61 1.17 17.41 0.88
CA GLN A 61 1.58 18.57 0.09
C GLN A 61 1.72 19.77 1.03
N PRO A 62 2.89 20.44 1.08
CA PRO A 62 3.05 21.62 1.92
C PRO A 62 1.88 22.55 1.63
N VAL A 63 1.21 23.02 2.68
CA VAL A 63 0.21 24.08 2.53
C VAL A 63 0.93 25.19 1.77
N GLY A 64 0.56 25.37 0.50
CA GLY A 64 1.14 26.43 -0.32
C GLY A 64 0.97 27.75 0.44
N PRO A 65 1.87 28.72 0.26
CA PRO A 65 1.74 30.02 0.93
C PRO A 65 0.37 30.66 0.65
N ASP A 66 -0.24 30.31 -0.49
CA ASP A 66 -1.55 30.76 -0.91
C ASP A 66 -2.61 29.70 -0.56
N ALA A 67 -2.99 29.63 0.71
CA ALA A 67 -4.21 28.92 1.09
C ALA A 67 -5.39 29.57 0.34
N ARG A 68 -6.19 28.76 -0.36
CA ARG A 68 -7.37 29.26 -1.09
C ARG A 68 -8.41 29.76 -0.10
N GLU A 69 -8.42 31.06 0.16
CA GLU A 69 -9.45 31.71 0.96
C GLU A 69 -10.77 31.75 0.18
N ALA A 70 -11.84 31.26 0.80
CA ALA A 70 -13.17 31.32 0.22
C ALA A 70 -13.78 32.70 0.51
N GLU A 71 -13.60 33.65 -0.42
CA GLU A 71 -14.27 34.94 -0.33
C GLU A 71 -15.72 34.83 -0.82
N ALA A 72 -16.67 35.10 0.07
CA ALA A 72 -18.09 35.17 -0.27
C ALA A 72 -18.46 36.62 -0.65
N PHE A 73 -18.52 36.91 -1.96
CA PHE A 73 -19.02 38.19 -2.44
C PHE A 73 -20.54 38.13 -2.68
N ARG A 74 -21.30 38.96 -1.96
CA ARG A 74 -22.73 39.16 -2.23
C ARG A 74 -22.92 40.26 -3.26
N LEU A 75 -23.44 39.91 -4.42
CA LEU A 75 -23.88 40.88 -5.41
C LEU A 75 -25.19 41.57 -4.95
N PRO A 76 -25.29 42.91 -5.07
CA PRO A 76 -26.54 43.61 -4.87
C PRO A 76 -27.54 43.26 -6.00
N PRO A 77 -28.86 43.29 -5.73
CA PRO A 77 -29.89 42.78 -6.64
C PRO A 77 -30.02 43.53 -7.97
N ALA A 78 -29.32 44.66 -8.15
CA ALA A 78 -29.48 45.55 -9.30
C ALA A 78 -28.42 45.37 -10.40
N ILE A 79 -27.45 44.46 -10.26
CA ILE A 79 -26.39 44.28 -11.26
C ILE A 79 -26.29 42.82 -11.69
N LEU A 80 -26.82 42.53 -12.88
CA LEU A 80 -26.48 41.35 -13.66
C LEU A 80 -26.24 41.83 -15.10
N VAL A 81 -25.00 42.18 -15.40
CA VAL A 81 -24.54 42.37 -16.78
C VAL A 81 -23.79 41.11 -17.14
N VAL A 82 -24.42 40.27 -17.97
CA VAL A 82 -23.75 39.17 -18.67
C VAL A 82 -23.53 39.67 -20.09
N GLU A 83 -22.32 40.15 -20.38
CA GLU A 83 -21.86 40.28 -21.75
C GLU A 83 -21.22 38.94 -22.16
N ILE A 84 -21.68 38.42 -23.30
CA ILE A 84 -21.16 37.21 -23.96
C ILE A 84 -20.13 37.64 -24.99
#